data_AF-A0A9X7THY7-F1
#
_entry.id   AF-A0A9X7THY7-F1
#
_cell.length_a   1.000
_cell.length_b   1.000
_cell.length_c   1.000
_cell.angle_alpha   90.00
_cell.angle_beta   90.00
_cell.angle_gamma   90.00
#
_symmetry.space_group_name_H-M   'P 1'
#
loop_
_entity.id
_entity.type
_entity.pdbx_description
1 polymer ?
#
loop_
_entity_poly.entity_id
_entity_poly.type
_entity_poly.pdbx_seq_one_letter_code
_entity_poly.pdbx_strand_id
1 'polypeptide(L)'
;MFEQKLAVMKNLVKSGNSEIFNNWKEYGLISEEDFIKGIEWMVDEPFDDKGRIVKDLGLYINPNMEQKRLNEQYPDFSMPFDKNDLNGKIFKIRRSYDKNDSRVFSFWEDTKLGAKEYEKNVLVTNAGITFVSINALDKI
;
A
#
# COMPACT_ATOMS: atom_id res chain seq x y z
N MET A 1 21.63 -3.33 7.68
CA MET A 1 20.82 -2.16 8.14
C MET A 1 19.32 -2.41 8.00
N PHE A 2 18.83 -2.96 6.88
CA PHE A 2 17.39 -3.21 6.71
C PHE A 2 16.84 -4.41 7.48
N GLU A 3 17.62 -5.45 7.75
CA GLU A 3 17.16 -6.61 8.54
C GLU A 3 16.76 -6.25 9.97
N GLN A 4 17.56 -5.43 10.65
CA GLN A 4 17.24 -4.93 12.00
C GLN A 4 15.98 -4.03 11.96
N LYS A 5 15.86 -3.17 10.94
CA LYS A 5 14.65 -2.35 10.73
C LYS A 5 13.42 -3.22 10.47
N LEU A 6 13.56 -4.29 9.68
CA LEU A 6 12.49 -5.24 9.36
C LEU A 6 11.96 -5.94 10.60
N ALA A 7 12.84 -6.38 11.50
CA ALA A 7 12.42 -6.98 12.77
C ALA A 7 11.63 -5.99 13.64
N VAL A 8 12.08 -4.73 13.72
CA VAL A 8 11.36 -3.67 14.45
C VAL A 8 9.98 -3.42 13.85
N MET A 9 9.86 -3.28 12.53
CA MET A 9 8.58 -3.05 11.86
C MET A 9 7.61 -4.22 12.04
N LYS A 10 8.09 -5.46 11.91
CA LYS A 10 7.27 -6.65 12.20
C LYS A 10 6.72 -6.62 13.63
N ASN A 11 7.53 -6.20 14.59
CA ASN A 11 7.11 -6.10 15.99
C ASN A 11 6.11 -4.94 16.19
N LEU A 12 6.27 -3.80 15.52
CA LEU A 12 5.30 -2.69 15.58
C LEU A 12 3.94 -3.10 15.02
N VAL A 13 3.93 -3.79 13.88
CA VAL A 13 2.71 -4.35 13.27
C VAL A 13 2.05 -5.35 14.23
N LYS A 14 2.79 -6.36 14.71
CA LYS A 14 2.29 -7.42 15.61
C LYS A 14 1.80 -6.89 16.96
N SER A 15 2.37 -5.81 17.45
CA SER A 15 1.98 -5.18 18.72
C SER A 15 0.85 -4.16 18.56
N GLY A 16 0.35 -3.94 17.33
CA GLY A 16 -0.71 -2.96 17.05
C GLY A 16 -0.24 -1.50 17.15
N ASN A 17 1.07 -1.25 17.15
CA ASN A 17 1.65 0.10 17.27
C ASN A 17 2.02 0.72 15.91
N SER A 18 1.81 0.00 14.82
CA SER A 18 2.07 0.49 13.46
C SER A 18 0.98 1.47 13.01
N GLU A 19 1.31 2.76 12.91
CA GLU A 19 0.37 3.81 12.49
C GLU A 19 -0.18 3.51 11.09
N ILE A 20 0.69 3.15 10.15
CA ILE A 20 0.31 2.83 8.78
C ILE A 20 -0.60 1.60 8.72
N PHE A 21 -0.24 0.49 9.38
CA PHE A 21 -1.06 -0.72 9.36
C PHE A 21 -2.43 -0.46 9.99
N ASN A 22 -2.46 0.28 11.10
CA ASN A 22 -3.70 0.64 11.78
C ASN A 22 -4.60 1.50 10.87
N ASN A 23 -4.03 2.53 10.22
CA ASN A 23 -4.75 3.36 9.26
C ASN A 23 -5.31 2.53 8.10
N TRP A 24 -4.51 1.60 7.55
CA TRP A 24 -4.92 0.72 6.47
C TRP A 24 -6.07 -0.20 6.90
N LYS A 25 -6.01 -0.74 8.13
CA LYS A 25 -7.04 -1.59 8.72
C LYS A 25 -8.38 -0.86 8.95
N GLU A 26 -8.39 0.47 9.08
CA GLU A 26 -9.64 1.24 9.17
C GLU A 26 -10.51 1.10 7.92
N TYR A 27 -9.89 1.04 6.73
CA TYR A 27 -10.60 0.95 5.46
C TYR A 27 -11.23 -0.43 5.22
N GLY A 28 -10.70 -1.50 5.80
CA GLY A 28 -11.29 -2.83 5.68
C GLY A 28 -10.39 -3.97 6.13
N LEU A 29 -10.70 -5.19 5.69
CA LEU A 29 -10.04 -6.41 6.15
C LEU A 29 -8.70 -6.64 5.44
N ILE A 30 -7.66 -5.97 5.93
CA ILE A 30 -6.27 -6.24 5.52
C ILE A 30 -5.64 -7.15 6.56
N SER A 31 -5.04 -8.25 6.11
CA SER A 31 -4.37 -9.16 7.03
C SER A 31 -3.01 -8.61 7.47
N GLU A 32 -2.67 -8.87 8.73
CA GLU A 32 -1.34 -8.58 9.27
C GLU A 32 -0.25 -9.30 8.46
N GLU A 33 -0.52 -10.54 8.07
CA GLU A 33 0.40 -11.38 7.31
C GLU A 33 0.72 -10.79 5.93
N ASP A 34 -0.30 -10.34 5.20
CA ASP A 34 -0.10 -9.73 3.88
C ASP A 34 0.67 -8.41 3.99
N PHE A 35 0.40 -7.63 5.03
CA PHE A 35 1.12 -6.39 5.28
C PHE A 35 2.60 -6.64 5.60
N ILE A 36 2.90 -7.62 6.46
CA ILE A 36 4.27 -8.03 6.78
C ILE A 36 5.00 -8.55 5.52
N LYS A 37 4.36 -9.41 4.73
CA LYS A 37 4.94 -9.90 3.46
C LYS A 37 5.20 -8.77 2.47
N GLY A 38 4.33 -7.76 2.45
CA GLY A 38 4.55 -6.53 1.71
C GLY A 38 5.81 -5.81 2.16
N ILE A 39 5.97 -5.60 3.47
CA ILE A 39 7.15 -4.92 4.04
C ILE A 39 8.43 -5.68 3.70
N GLU A 40 8.44 -7.01 3.87
CA GLU A 40 9.56 -7.87 3.52
C GLU A 40 9.98 -7.67 2.06
N TRP A 41 9.03 -7.68 1.13
CA TRP A 41 9.30 -7.44 -0.27
C TRP A 41 9.84 -6.04 -0.56
N MET A 42 9.33 -5.02 0.15
CA MET A 42 9.71 -3.62 -0.03
C MET A 42 11.14 -3.34 0.43
N VAL A 43 11.62 -4.00 1.50
CA VAL A 43 12.97 -3.79 2.04
C VAL A 43 14.05 -4.68 1.43
N ASP A 44 13.64 -5.76 0.77
CA ASP A 44 14.51 -6.56 -0.07
C ASP A 44 14.90 -5.73 -1.31
N GLU A 45 16.19 -5.59 -1.62
CA GLU A 45 16.71 -4.80 -2.77
C GLU A 45 15.91 -3.50 -3.08
N PRO A 46 15.86 -2.53 -2.15
CA PRO A 46 14.94 -1.40 -2.23
C PRO A 46 15.42 -0.27 -3.14
N PHE A 47 16.67 -0.32 -3.59
CA PHE A 47 17.31 0.71 -4.39
C PHE A 47 17.81 0.16 -5.72
N ASP A 48 17.86 1.02 -6.73
CA ASP A 48 18.60 0.75 -7.96
C ASP A 48 20.11 1.04 -7.83
N ASP A 49 20.83 0.85 -8.93
CA ASP A 49 22.26 1.12 -9.08
C ASP A 49 22.67 2.58 -8.79
N LYS A 50 21.72 3.52 -8.91
CA LYS A 50 21.89 4.94 -8.59
C LYS A 50 21.47 5.28 -7.15
N GLY A 51 21.06 4.30 -6.35
CA GLY A 51 20.59 4.50 -4.98
C GLY A 51 19.18 5.08 -4.88
N ARG A 52 18.39 5.07 -5.96
CA ARG A 52 17.00 5.57 -5.98
C ARG A 52 16.05 4.46 -5.53
N ILE A 53 15.01 4.82 -4.78
CA ILE A 53 14.01 3.86 -4.28
C ILE A 53 13.24 3.25 -5.46
N VAL A 54 13.16 1.93 -5.51
CA VAL A 54 12.47 1.20 -6.59
C VAL A 54 11.24 0.41 -6.16
N LYS A 55 10.92 0.35 -4.86
CA LYS A 55 9.80 -0.44 -4.33
C LYS A 55 8.93 0.37 -3.38
N ASP A 56 7.61 0.29 -3.57
CA ASP A 56 6.60 0.78 -2.64
C ASP A 56 5.46 -0.23 -2.48
N LEU A 57 4.69 -0.08 -1.41
CA LEU A 57 3.43 -0.77 -1.20
C LEU A 57 2.26 0.19 -1.43
N GLY A 58 1.20 -0.31 -2.05
CA GLY A 58 -0.07 0.39 -2.16
C GLY A 58 -1.20 -0.44 -1.56
N LEU A 59 -2.22 0.25 -1.05
CA LEU A 59 -3.49 -0.35 -0.68
C LEU A 59 -4.54 -0.02 -1.73
N TYR A 60 -5.11 -1.06 -2.34
CA TYR A 60 -6.34 -0.93 -3.11
C TYR A 60 -7.53 -0.92 -2.15
N ILE A 61 -8.31 0.16 -2.23
CA ILE A 61 -9.55 0.35 -1.49
C ILE A 61 -10.69 0.24 -2.50
N ASN A 62 -11.57 -0.73 -2.28
CA ASN A 62 -12.76 -0.86 -3.12
C ASN A 62 -13.84 0.17 -2.70
N PRO A 63 -14.88 0.40 -3.52
CA PRO A 63 -15.94 1.37 -3.19
C PRO A 63 -16.69 1.06 -1.88
N ASN A 64 -16.88 -0.22 -1.54
CA ASN A 64 -17.58 -0.63 -0.30
C ASN A 64 -16.78 -0.27 0.96
N MET A 65 -15.46 -0.41 0.92
CA MET A 65 -14.53 -0.03 1.98
C MET A 65 -14.48 1.49 2.18
N GLU A 66 -14.40 2.24 1.08
CA GLU A 66 -14.46 3.70 1.12
C GLU A 66 -15.79 4.16 1.72
N GLN A 67 -16.90 3.57 1.27
CA GLN A 67 -18.23 3.91 1.76
C GLN A 67 -18.43 3.56 3.24
N LYS A 68 -17.94 2.40 3.69
CA LYS A 68 -17.89 2.04 5.11
C LYS A 68 -17.16 3.13 5.91
N ARG A 69 -15.96 3.54 5.46
CA ARG A 69 -15.15 4.54 6.16
C ARG A 69 -15.85 5.90 6.23
N LEU A 70 -16.48 6.33 5.14
CA LEU A 70 -17.25 7.55 5.08
C LEU A 70 -18.43 7.52 6.05
N ASN A 71 -19.16 6.41 6.14
CA ASN A 71 -20.25 6.26 7.10
C ASN A 71 -19.77 6.27 8.55
N GLU A 72 -18.60 5.69 8.84
CA GLU A 72 -17.99 5.72 10.19
C GLU A 72 -17.52 7.13 10.56
N GLN A 73 -17.02 7.90 9.60
CA GLN A 73 -16.58 9.28 9.80
C GLN A 73 -17.73 10.28 9.87
N TYR A 74 -18.76 10.06 9.07
CA TYR A 74 -19.94 10.91 8.92
C TYR A 74 -21.21 10.05 9.04
N PRO A 75 -21.65 9.71 10.28
CA PRO A 75 -22.79 8.82 10.51
C PRO A 75 -24.09 9.27 9.83
N ASP A 76 -24.24 10.58 9.58
CA ASP A 76 -25.42 11.16 8.93
C ASP A 76 -25.52 10.85 7.43
N PHE A 77 -24.42 10.46 6.77
CA PHE A 77 -24.43 10.11 5.35
C PHE A 77 -25.09 8.75 5.07
N SER A 78 -24.90 7.78 5.98
CA SER A 78 -25.44 6.41 5.97
C SER A 78 -25.77 5.84 4.59
N MET A 79 -24.80 5.86 3.67
CA MET A 79 -25.00 5.34 2.32
C MET A 79 -24.84 3.81 2.33
N PRO A 80 -25.57 3.07 1.47
CA PRO A 80 -25.47 1.62 1.41
C PRO A 80 -24.08 1.16 0.95
N PHE A 81 -23.57 0.09 1.55
CA PHE A 81 -22.39 -0.64 1.11
C PHE A 81 -22.56 -2.14 1.41
N ASP A 82 -21.87 -3.00 0.65
CA ASP A 82 -21.84 -4.43 0.94
C ASP A 82 -20.77 -4.75 1.99
N LYS A 83 -21.22 -5.03 3.21
CA LYS A 83 -20.36 -5.44 4.33
C LYS A 83 -19.61 -6.75 4.09
N ASN A 84 -20.03 -7.57 3.13
CA ASN A 84 -19.36 -8.82 2.78
C ASN A 84 -18.27 -8.63 1.72
N ASP A 85 -18.19 -7.45 1.10
CA ASP A 85 -17.22 -7.10 0.06
C ASP A 85 -16.24 -6.03 0.55
N LEU A 86 -15.56 -6.31 1.66
CA LEU A 86 -14.53 -5.43 2.26
C LEU A 86 -13.11 -5.97 1.99
N ASN A 87 -12.87 -6.43 0.76
CA ASN A 87 -11.65 -7.11 0.32
C ASN A 87 -10.58 -6.14 -0.19
N GLY A 88 -9.98 -5.38 0.72
CA GLY A 88 -8.81 -4.57 0.42
C GLY A 88 -7.64 -5.44 -0.06
N LYS A 89 -6.84 -4.93 -1.00
CA LYS A 89 -5.69 -5.67 -1.52
C LYS A 89 -4.42 -4.85 -1.45
N ILE A 90 -3.40 -5.39 -0.80
CA ILE A 90 -2.06 -4.84 -0.86
C ILE A 90 -1.46 -5.19 -2.23
N PHE A 91 -0.89 -4.22 -2.91
CA PHE A 91 -0.17 -4.42 -4.16
C PHE A 91 1.25 -3.86 -4.10
N LYS A 92 2.11 -4.44 -4.94
CA LYS A 92 3.53 -4.13 -5.01
C LYS A 92 3.76 -3.17 -6.17
N ILE A 93 4.50 -2.10 -5.93
CA ILE A 93 4.74 -1.05 -6.91
C ILE A 93 6.23 -0.98 -7.17
N ARG A 94 6.62 -1.14 -8.44
CA ARG A 94 8.00 -0.85 -8.85
C ARG A 94 8.09 0.54 -9.44
N ARG A 95 9.01 1.35 -8.93
CA ARG A 95 9.36 2.62 -9.54
C ARG A 95 10.39 2.37 -10.63
N SER A 96 10.13 2.95 -11.78
CA SER A 96 11.11 3.16 -12.83
C SER A 96 11.40 4.65 -12.92
N TYR A 97 12.48 5.00 -13.60
CA TYR A 97 12.91 6.38 -13.72
C TYR A 97 13.28 6.63 -15.18
N ASP A 98 12.79 7.74 -15.72
CA ASP A 98 13.15 8.13 -17.08
C ASP A 98 14.60 8.68 -17.14
N LYS A 99 15.04 9.02 -18.34
CA LYS A 99 16.37 9.60 -18.59
C LYS A 99 16.60 10.96 -17.92
N ASN A 100 15.55 11.63 -17.47
CA ASN A 100 15.60 12.90 -16.75
C ASN A 100 15.48 12.70 -15.23
N ASP A 101 15.63 11.47 -14.75
CA ASP A 101 15.43 11.06 -13.36
C ASP A 101 14.01 11.38 -12.81
N SER A 102 13.04 11.60 -13.70
CA SER A 102 11.64 11.73 -13.33
C SER A 102 11.05 10.36 -12.99
N ARG A 103 10.27 10.30 -11.92
CA ARG A 103 9.64 9.07 -11.45
C ARG A 103 8.58 8.61 -12.43
N VAL A 104 8.68 7.37 -12.87
CA VAL A 104 7.67 6.65 -13.63
C VAL A 104 7.22 5.46 -12.78
N PHE A 105 5.92 5.22 -12.69
CA PHE A 105 5.39 4.12 -11.88
C PHE A 105 5.04 2.93 -12.77
N SER A 106 5.52 1.75 -12.40
CA SER A 106 5.12 0.48 -13.01
C SER A 106 4.45 -0.37 -11.94
N PHE A 107 3.15 -0.59 -12.09
CA PHE A 107 2.35 -1.39 -11.17
C PHE A 107 2.45 -2.87 -11.55
N TRP A 108 2.73 -3.72 -10.57
CA TRP A 108 2.60 -5.16 -10.73
C TRP A 108 1.47 -5.62 -9.82
N GLU A 109 0.29 -5.81 -10.41
CA GLU A 109 -0.74 -6.57 -9.72
C GLU A 109 -0.33 -8.04 -9.76
N ASP A 110 -0.10 -8.65 -8.61
CA ASP A 110 0.00 -10.11 -8.50
C ASP A 110 -1.43 -10.65 -8.71
N THR A 111 -1.87 -10.69 -9.97
CA THR A 111 -3.06 -11.39 -10.41
C THR A 111 -2.70 -12.31 -11.57
N LYS A 112 -3.40 -13.44 -11.63
CA LYS A 112 -3.47 -14.36 -12.76
C LYS A 112 -4.01 -13.72 -14.07
N LEU A 113 -3.81 -12.43 -14.29
CA LEU A 113 -4.16 -11.70 -15.49
C LEU A 113 -2.87 -11.01 -15.94
N GLY A 114 -2.33 -11.48 -17.08
CA GLY A 114 -1.00 -11.13 -17.58
C GLY A 114 -0.63 -9.66 -17.42
N ALA A 115 0.65 -9.44 -17.08
CA ALA A 115 1.26 -8.13 -16.87
C ALA A 115 0.79 -7.12 -17.94
N LYS A 116 -0.07 -6.18 -17.56
CA LYS A 116 -0.35 -5.00 -18.35
C LYS A 116 0.51 -3.87 -17.82
N GLU A 117 1.49 -3.47 -18.63
CA GLU A 117 2.25 -2.25 -18.42
C GLU A 117 1.30 -1.07 -18.57
N TYR A 118 0.96 -0.42 -17.46
CA TYR A 118 0.18 0.81 -17.48
C TYR A 118 1.16 2.00 -17.57
N GLU A 119 1.57 2.36 -18.79
CA GLU A 119 2.19 3.65 -19.08
C GLU A 119 1.13 4.75 -18.98
N LYS A 120 0.82 5.18 -17.77
CA LYS A 120 0.19 6.48 -17.57
C LYS A 120 0.46 6.96 -16.16
N ASN A 121 0.60 8.28 -16.04
CA ASN A 121 0.47 9.03 -14.81
C ASN A 121 -0.85 8.62 -14.13
N VAL A 122 -0.84 7.54 -13.35
CA VAL A 122 -1.91 7.23 -12.41
C VAL A 122 -1.69 8.21 -11.28
N LEU A 123 -2.14 9.44 -11.53
CA LEU A 123 -2.78 10.25 -10.53
C LEU A 123 -3.62 9.31 -9.67
N VAL A 124 -3.30 9.31 -8.39
CA VAL A 124 -4.17 8.91 -7.28
C VAL A 124 -5.57 9.47 -7.59
N THR A 125 -6.41 8.69 -8.24
CA THR A 125 -7.72 9.15 -8.69
C THR A 125 -8.64 9.08 -7.48
N ASN A 126 -8.99 10.22 -6.88
CA ASN A 126 -10.20 10.55 -6.09
C ASN A 126 -10.88 9.49 -5.17
N ALA A 127 -10.25 8.35 -4.93
CA ALA A 127 -10.60 7.23 -4.09
C ALA A 127 -9.26 6.83 -3.45
N GLY A 128 -9.15 7.02 -2.14
CA GLY A 128 -7.89 7.19 -1.40
C GLY A 128 -6.87 6.05 -1.49
N ILE A 129 -6.08 5.96 -2.56
CA ILE A 129 -4.90 5.10 -2.57
C ILE A 129 -3.82 5.73 -1.68
N THR A 130 -3.47 5.04 -0.60
CA THR A 130 -2.31 5.39 0.24
C THR A 130 -1.10 4.55 -0.17
N PHE A 131 0.05 5.21 -0.27
CA PHE A 131 1.32 4.59 -0.64
C PHE A 131 2.28 4.63 0.54
N VAL A 132 2.99 3.54 0.74
CA VAL A 132 4.03 3.43 1.75
C VAL A 132 5.34 3.16 1.05
N SER A 133 6.30 4.05 1.30
CA SER A 133 7.65 3.98 0.76
C SER A 133 8.63 3.64 1.86
N ILE A 134 9.84 3.20 1.50
CA ILE A 134 10.92 2.95 2.46
C ILE A 134 11.40 4.22 3.21
N ASN A 135 10.91 5.40 2.82
CA ASN A 135 11.12 6.65 3.57
C ASN A 135 10.08 6.88 4.66
N ALA A 136 9.02 6.08 4.73
CA ALA A 136 7.99 6.13 5.76
C ALA A 136 8.14 4.98 6.77
N LEU A 137 9.29 4.28 6.78
CA LEU A 137 9.54 3.15 7.69
C LEU A 137 9.51 3.53 9.17
N ASP A 138 9.72 4.80 9.49
CA ASP A 138 9.60 5.35 10.84
C ASP A 138 8.14 5.43 11.33
N LYS A 139 7.19 5.36 10.40
CA LYS A 139 5.73 5.40 10.65
C LYS A 139 5.06 4.03 10.46
N ILE A 140 5.84 3.02 10.07
CA ILE A 140 5.44 1.61 10.11
C ILE A 140 5.77 1.07 11.49
#